data_AF-A0A956ZBF1-F1
#
_entry.id   AF-A0A956ZBF1-F1
#
_cell.length_a   1.000
_cell.length_b   1.000
_cell.length_c   1.000
_cell.angle_alpha   90.00
_cell.angle_beta   90.00
_cell.angle_gamma   90.00
#
_symmetry.space_group_name_H-M   'P 1'
#
loop_
_entity.id
_entity.type
_entity.pdbx_description
1 polymer ?
#
loop_
_entity_poly.entity_id
_entity_poly.type
_entity_poly.pdbx_seq_one_letter_code
_entity_poly.pdbx_strand_id
1 'polypeptide(L)' 'MAEPSESIKEFLGGVHYATLATEDKDGGAHLTPVWYLYEDGKFFVETEPASKKARNAGARPR' A
#
# COMPACT_ATOMS: atom_id res chain seq x y z
N MET A 1 11.98 -10.57 3.74
CA MET A 1 10.90 -10.18 4.67
C MET A 1 10.42 -11.45 5.36
N ALA A 2 9.95 -11.37 6.61
CA ALA A 2 9.38 -12.54 7.28
C ALA A 2 8.03 -12.87 6.65
N GLU A 3 7.75 -14.16 6.45
CA GLU A 3 6.43 -14.62 5.99
C GLU A 3 5.37 -14.34 7.07
N PRO A 4 4.22 -13.74 6.72
CA PRO A 4 3.13 -13.57 7.68
C PRO A 4 2.58 -14.91 8.15
N SER A 5 2.06 -14.96 9.39
CA SER A 5 1.33 -16.14 9.86
C SER A 5 0.07 -16.36 9.03
N GLU A 6 -0.44 -17.60 9.02
CA GLU A 6 -1.68 -17.92 8.31
C GLU A 6 -2.87 -17.05 8.77
N SER A 7 -2.97 -16.76 10.07
CA SER A 7 -3.98 -15.84 10.60
C SER A 7 -3.86 -14.41 10.06
N ILE A 8 -2.65 -13.93 9.79
CA ILE A 8 -2.43 -12.63 9.17
C ILE A 8 -2.81 -12.69 7.69
N LYS A 9 -2.45 -13.76 6.97
CA LYS A 9 -2.84 -13.94 5.56
C LYS A 9 -4.35 -13.97 5.40
N GLU A 10 -5.07 -14.67 6.29
CA GLU A 10 -6.53 -14.71 6.29
C GLU A 10 -7.13 -13.32 6.52
N PHE A 11 -6.61 -12.57 7.49
CA PHE A 11 -7.03 -11.18 7.72
C PHE A 11 -6.77 -10.30 6.50
N LEU A 12 -5.57 -10.36 5.91
CA LEU A 12 -5.22 -9.57 4.73
C LEU A 12 -6.02 -9.96 3.49
N GLY A 13 -6.48 -11.21 3.39
CA GLY A 13 -7.37 -11.66 2.31
C GLY A 13 -8.83 -11.19 2.46
N GLY A 14 -9.19 -10.59 3.60
CA GLY A 14 -10.53 -10.06 3.86
C GLY A 14 -10.81 -8.70 3.22
N VAL A 15 -12.05 -8.23 3.34
CA VAL A 15 -12.49 -6.91 2.84
C VAL A 15 -12.14 -5.84 3.86
N HIS A 16 -10.98 -5.21 3.70
CA HIS A 16 -10.48 -4.16 4.58
C HIS A 16 -9.95 -2.96 3.79
N TYR A 17 -9.99 -1.79 4.41
CA TYR A 17 -9.22 -0.64 3.94
C TYR A 17 -7.83 -0.65 4.58
N ALA A 18 -6.85 -0.10 3.87
CA ALA A 18 -5.53 0.21 4.40
C ALA A 18 -5.27 1.72 4.33
N THR A 19 -4.35 2.19 5.18
CA THR A 19 -3.76 3.52 5.01
C THR A 19 -2.42 3.35 4.31
N LEU A 20 -2.33 3.79 3.05
CA LEU A 20 -1.08 3.82 2.32
C LEU A 20 -0.33 5.11 2.66
N ALA A 21 0.85 4.96 3.25
CA ALA A 21 1.82 6.03 3.41
C ALA A 21 2.76 6.04 2.19
N THR A 22 2.98 7.22 1.62
CA THR A 22 4.02 7.42 0.59
C THR A 22 4.85 8.65 0.94
N GLU A 23 6.14 8.63 0.62
CA GLU A 23 7.03 9.73 0.99
C GLU A 23 6.94 10.90 0.01
N ASP A 24 6.77 12.11 0.55
CA ASP A 24 6.85 13.36 -0.17
C ASP A 24 8.31 13.76 -0.50
N LYS A 25 8.48 14.74 -1.39
CA LYS A 25 9.81 15.19 -1.83
C LYS A 25 10.67 15.77 -0.70
N ASP A 26 10.03 16.24 0.36
CA ASP A 26 10.63 16.86 1.55
C ASP A 26 10.77 15.87 2.73
N GLY A 27 10.45 14.59 2.51
CA GLY A 27 10.49 13.55 3.53
C GLY A 27 9.21 13.45 4.37
N GLY A 28 8.19 14.26 4.10
CA GLY A 28 6.88 14.14 4.75
C GLY A 28 6.14 12.87 4.35
N ALA A 29 5.18 12.42 5.17
CA ALA A 29 4.31 11.29 4.85
C ALA A 29 2.97 11.76 4.29
N HIS A 30 2.66 11.34 3.06
CA HIS A 30 1.32 11.49 2.48
C HIS A 30 0.51 10.22 2.76
N LEU A 31 -0.51 10.33 3.60
CA LEU A 31 -1.38 9.24 4.03
C LEU A 31 -2.70 9.26 3.27
N THR A 32 -3.11 8.14 2.68
CA THR A 32 -4.40 8.01 1.98
C THR A 32 -5.07 6.68 2.29
N PRO A 33 -6.41 6.65 2.50
CA PRO A 33 -7.15 5.40 2.55
C PRO A 33 -7.18 4.75 1.17
N VAL A 34 -6.96 3.44 1.12
CA VAL A 34 -7.00 2.66 -0.12
C VAL A 34 -7.75 1.35 0.09
N TRP A 35 -8.46 0.92 -0.94
CA TRP A 35 -8.77 -0.49 -1.11
C TRP A 35 -7.51 -1.20 -1.60
N TYR A 36 -7.37 -2.48 -1.22
CA TYR A 36 -6.25 -3.29 -1.66
C TYR A 36 -6.70 -4.71 -1.99
N LEU A 37 -5.88 -5.39 -2.79
CA LEU A 37 -5.88 -6.85 -2.95
C LEU A 37 -4.57 -7.38 -2.34
N TYR A 38 -4.66 -8.42 -1.51
CA TYR A 38 -3.50 -9.15 -1.03
C TYR A 38 -3.47 -10.53 -1.68
N GLU A 39 -2.44 -10.78 -2.51
CA GLU A 39 -2.28 -12.02 -3.27
C GLU A 39 -0.79 -12.32 -3.44
N ASP A 40 -0.40 -13.59 -3.30
CA ASP A 40 1.00 -14.06 -3.43
C ASP A 40 2.02 -13.25 -2.63
N GLY A 41 1.65 -12.85 -1.41
CA GLY A 41 2.52 -12.07 -0.52
C GLY A 41 2.69 -10.60 -0.91
N LYS A 42 1.86 -10.08 -1.83
CA LYS A 42 1.94 -8.73 -2.37
C LYS A 42 0.64 -7.97 -2.17
N PHE A 43 0.77 -6.66 -2.00
CA PHE A 43 -0.35 -5.72 -2.02
C PHE A 43 -0.48 -5.08 -3.40
N PHE A 44 -1.69 -5.08 -3.93
CA PHE A 44 -2.06 -4.35 -5.13
C PHE A 44 -3.07 -3.27 -4.76
N VAL A 45 -2.83 -2.06 -5.26
CA VAL A 45 -3.66 -0.88 -5.01
C VAL A 45 -3.96 -0.23 -6.35
N GLU A 46 -5.24 -0.09 -6.67
CA GLU A 46 -5.67 0.69 -7.83
C GLU A 46 -5.52 2.18 -7.51
N THR A 47 -4.94 2.94 -8.45
CA THR A 47 -4.83 4.39 -8.33
C THR A 47 -4.52 5.02 -9.68
N GLU A 48 -4.97 6.26 -9.88
CA GLU A 48 -4.62 7.03 -11.07
C GLU A 48 -3.12 7.39 -11.09
N PRO A 49 -2.44 7.32 -12.26
CA PRO A 49 -1.03 7.68 -12.40
C PRO A 49 -0.73 9.15 -12.00
N ALA A 50 -1.69 10.05 -12.18
CA ALA A 50 -1.57 11.46 -11.83
C ALA A 50 -1.67 11.72 -10.31
N SER A 51 -2.15 10.74 -9.53
CA SER A 51 -2.31 10.89 -8.09
C SER A 51 -0.97 11.16 -7.39
N LYS A 52 -1.04 11.83 -6.23
CA LYS A 52 0.15 12.12 -5.42
C LYS A 52 0.83 10.84 -4.92
N LYS A 53 0.05 9.86 -4.45
CA LYS A 53 0.56 8.54 -4.01
C LYS A 53 1.25 7.77 -5.14
N ALA A 54 0.74 7.79 -6.37
CA ALA A 54 1.38 7.12 -7.52
C ALA A 54 2.72 7.78 -7.88
N ARG A 55 2.76 9.12 -7.94
CA ARG A 55 4.01 9.87 -8.20
C ARG A 55 5.04 9.67 -7.09
N ASN A 56 4.59 9.67 -5.83
CA ASN A 56 5.46 9.41 -4.69
C ASN A 56 6.03 8.00 -4.74
N ALA A 57 5.18 6.97 -4.88
CA ALA A 57 5.63 5.57 -4.95
C ALA A 57 6.58 5.33 -6.15
N GLY A 58 6.31 5.94 -7.31
CA GLY A 58 7.18 5.83 -8.48
C GLY A 58 8.55 6.49 -8.31
N ALA A 59 8.62 7.64 -7.62
CA ALA A 59 9.87 8.35 -7.37
C ALA A 59 10.64 7.84 -6.11
N ARG A 60 9.91 7.32 -5.12
CA ARG A 60 10.38 6.90 -3.79
C ARG A 60 9.60 5.64 -3.34
N PRO A 61 9.99 4.44 -3.79
CA PRO A 61 9.25 3.19 -3.54
C PRO A 61 9.55 2.62 -2.14
N ARG A 62 9.05 3.29 -1.10
CA ARG A 62 9.20 2.90 0.30
C ARG A 62 8.00 3.34 1.14
#